data_AF-A0A7Y4VLI4-F1
#
_entry.id   AF-A0A7Y4VLI4-F1
#
_cell.length_a   1.000
_cell.length_b   1.000
_cell.length_c   1.000
_cell.angle_alpha   90.00
_cell.angle_beta   90.00
_cell.angle_gamma   90.00
#
_symmetry.space_group_name_H-M   'P 1'
#
loop_
_entity.id
_entity.type
_entity.pdbx_description
1 polymer ?
#
loop_
_entity_poly.entity_id
_entity_poly.type
_entity_poly.pdbx_seq_one_letter_code
_entity_poly.pdbx_strand_id
1 'polypeptide(L)'
;MKVSTLLFIFLASLNCALANDIDNLQTTDDVQKFLEEKVNRKWRKVQFFEDILTEESSTYGKGKFIKIDLDNNGLTDLIINAKYLFAVTDKGNGKYESHFIDRDNFKGRNYTLKSIFYVDKTPLLIIEKYSAFNLEDQVNPKPDTLTLIFGEFYEYNSTPDHFIIDEIRFTTSYCFGTCPVFELIVSSDGTANYHAIKYNDQSGKFHTVIDMVSIHKLFDSINYLNLTSLKDQYHVNWTDDQTATLEIKFNNGQVKKISDYGMIATFGLQHVYAQFFEFRKSQKWNR
;
A
#
# COMPACT_ATOMS: atom_id res chain seq x y z
N MET A 1 50.70 -0.09 -52.15
CA MET A 1 50.02 -0.54 -50.91
C MET A 1 49.64 0.70 -50.10
N LYS A 2 48.36 1.08 -50.09
CA LYS A 2 47.84 2.12 -49.19
C LYS A 2 47.00 1.42 -48.13
N VAL A 3 47.46 1.44 -46.88
CA VAL A 3 46.71 0.93 -45.73
C VAL A 3 45.72 2.01 -45.34
N SER A 4 44.42 1.70 -45.42
CA SER A 4 43.33 2.57 -44.98
C SER A 4 43.04 2.26 -43.51
N THR A 5 43.32 3.19 -42.62
CA THR A 5 42.99 3.08 -41.19
C THR A 5 41.52 3.44 -41.00
N LEU A 6 40.70 2.45 -40.65
CA LEU A 6 39.30 2.64 -40.27
C LEU A 6 39.26 3.11 -38.81
N LEU A 7 38.78 4.33 -38.58
CA LEU A 7 38.59 4.89 -37.23
C LEU A 7 37.20 4.46 -36.73
N PHE A 8 37.15 3.47 -35.84
CA PHE A 8 35.93 3.12 -35.12
C PHE A 8 35.68 4.15 -34.02
N ILE A 9 34.69 5.02 -34.22
CA ILE A 9 34.19 5.92 -33.17
C ILE A 9 33.25 5.10 -32.28
N PHE A 10 33.71 4.78 -31.09
CA PHE A 10 32.91 4.16 -30.04
C PHE A 10 32.03 5.25 -29.42
N LEU A 11 30.76 5.36 -29.85
CA LEU A 11 29.77 6.18 -29.13
C LEU A 11 29.45 5.49 -27.80
N ALA A 12 30.12 5.92 -26.73
CA ALA A 12 29.64 5.66 -25.38
C ALA A 12 28.38 6.51 -25.16
N SER A 13 27.20 5.89 -25.23
CA SER A 13 25.98 6.50 -24.73
C SER A 13 26.09 6.62 -23.21
N LEU A 14 26.52 7.79 -22.74
CA LEU A 14 26.30 8.21 -21.37
C LEU A 14 24.79 8.26 -21.16
N ASN A 15 24.24 7.25 -20.49
CA ASN A 15 22.96 7.40 -19.81
C ASN A 15 23.18 8.42 -18.70
N CYS A 16 23.10 9.72 -19.02
CA CYS A 16 22.78 10.70 -18.02
C CYS A 16 21.42 10.29 -17.48
N ALA A 17 21.40 9.68 -16.29
CA ALA A 17 20.18 9.57 -15.51
C ALA A 17 19.64 11.00 -15.41
N LEU A 18 18.56 11.28 -16.12
CA LEU A 18 17.90 12.58 -16.01
C LEU A 18 17.39 12.64 -14.57
N ALA A 19 17.86 13.63 -13.82
CA ALA A 19 17.35 13.89 -12.48
C ALA A 19 15.83 14.05 -12.55
N ASN A 20 15.10 13.36 -11.68
CA ASN A 20 13.64 13.48 -11.62
C ASN A 20 13.22 14.74 -10.83
N ASP A 21 11.94 15.08 -10.84
CA ASP A 21 11.44 16.28 -10.14
C ASP A 21 11.79 16.26 -8.64
N ILE A 22 11.82 15.08 -8.02
CA ILE A 22 12.05 14.90 -6.58
C ILE A 22 13.52 15.16 -6.21
N ASP A 23 14.48 14.84 -7.08
CA ASP A 23 15.91 15.06 -6.86
C ASP A 23 16.22 16.53 -6.52
N ASN A 24 15.50 17.45 -7.14
CA ASN A 24 15.70 18.89 -7.00
C ASN A 24 15.12 19.48 -5.71
N LEU A 25 14.27 18.77 -4.97
CA LEU A 25 13.64 19.27 -3.74
C LEU A 25 14.68 19.39 -2.61
N GLN A 26 14.83 20.59 -2.04
CA GLN A 26 15.82 20.86 -0.98
C GLN A 26 15.17 21.24 0.35
N THR A 27 14.01 21.87 0.32
CA THR A 27 13.32 22.42 1.50
C THR A 27 11.93 21.83 1.67
N THR A 28 11.35 21.97 2.86
CA THR A 28 9.95 21.61 3.12
C THR A 28 8.99 22.42 2.26
N ASP A 29 9.35 23.66 1.91
CA ASP A 29 8.58 24.51 1.00
C ASP A 29 8.60 23.99 -0.45
N ASP A 30 9.75 23.48 -0.91
CA ASP A 30 9.84 22.83 -2.22
C ASP A 30 8.95 21.58 -2.26
N VAL A 31 9.00 20.78 -1.20
CA VAL A 31 8.14 19.59 -1.07
C VAL A 31 6.67 19.98 -1.03
N GLN A 32 6.28 20.96 -0.23
CA GLN A 32 4.90 21.45 -0.14
C GLN A 32 4.36 21.86 -1.53
N LYS A 33 5.15 22.63 -2.29
CA LYS A 33 4.83 23.03 -3.67
C LYS A 33 4.75 21.85 -4.63
N PHE A 34 5.69 20.92 -4.54
CA PHE A 34 5.69 19.70 -5.35
C PHE A 34 4.41 18.87 -5.13
N LEU A 35 4.04 18.64 -3.87
CA LEU A 35 2.85 17.88 -3.51
C LEU A 35 1.56 18.50 -4.05
N GLU A 36 1.42 19.83 -3.97
CA GLU A 36 0.21 20.53 -4.39
C GLU A 36 0.12 20.77 -5.92
N GLU A 37 1.25 20.83 -6.62
CA GLU A 37 1.28 21.13 -8.06
C GLU A 37 1.35 19.87 -8.92
N LYS A 38 2.15 18.88 -8.48
CA LYS A 38 2.51 17.70 -9.28
C LYS A 38 1.83 16.41 -8.82
N VAL A 39 1.69 16.21 -7.50
CA VAL A 39 1.14 14.95 -6.96
C VAL A 39 -0.39 14.99 -6.94
N ASN A 40 -0.97 15.94 -6.21
CA ASN A 40 -2.43 16.05 -6.13
C ASN A 40 -2.88 17.48 -5.87
N ARG A 41 -3.47 18.11 -6.89
CA ARG A 41 -3.98 19.49 -6.84
C ARG A 41 -5.02 19.75 -5.74
N LYS A 42 -5.68 18.71 -5.23
CA LYS A 42 -6.61 18.85 -4.09
C LYS A 42 -5.89 19.19 -2.78
N TRP A 43 -4.56 19.01 -2.72
CA TRP A 43 -3.76 19.25 -1.52
C TRP A 43 -3.26 20.68 -1.36
N ARG A 44 -3.58 21.61 -2.28
CA ARG A 44 -3.25 23.06 -2.17
C ARG A 44 -3.73 23.76 -0.89
N LYS A 45 -4.66 23.14 -0.16
CA LYS A 45 -5.18 23.66 1.12
C LYS A 45 -4.65 22.90 2.33
N VAL A 46 -3.80 21.90 2.11
CA VAL A 46 -3.25 21.06 3.17
C VAL A 46 -1.83 21.55 3.46
N GLN A 47 -1.63 22.06 4.67
CA GLN A 47 -0.30 22.43 5.16
C GLN A 47 0.33 21.22 5.84
N PHE A 48 1.26 20.55 5.16
CA PHE A 48 1.84 19.29 5.65
C PHE A 48 2.90 19.51 6.72
N PHE A 49 3.65 20.61 6.65
CA PHE A 49 4.78 20.92 7.53
C PHE A 49 4.45 21.94 8.64
N GLU A 50 3.16 22.27 8.80
CA GLU A 50 2.65 23.10 9.90
C GLU A 50 1.99 22.24 10.99
N ASP A 51 1.71 22.83 12.16
CA ASP A 51 1.05 22.19 13.30
C ASP A 51 1.71 20.88 13.79
N ILE A 52 3.05 20.83 13.72
CA ILE A 52 3.81 19.69 14.23
C ILE A 52 3.76 19.72 15.75
N LEU A 53 3.13 18.70 16.34
CA LEU A 53 2.77 18.69 17.78
C LEU A 53 3.97 18.41 18.68
N THR A 54 5.00 17.74 18.16
CA THR A 54 6.26 17.49 18.84
C THR A 54 7.42 17.61 17.86
N GLU A 55 8.37 18.49 18.16
CA GLU A 55 9.63 18.52 17.43
C GLU A 55 10.49 17.33 17.88
N GLU A 56 10.75 16.39 16.97
CA GLU A 56 11.72 15.32 17.18
C GLU A 56 13.04 15.67 16.49
N SER A 57 14.11 15.80 17.26
CA SER A 57 15.46 16.09 16.74
C SER A 57 16.07 14.94 15.93
N SER A 58 15.48 13.73 15.99
CA SER A 58 15.96 12.55 15.28
C SER A 58 15.96 12.76 13.78
N THR A 59 16.89 12.13 13.04
CA THR A 59 17.01 12.26 11.57
C THR A 59 15.69 12.00 10.84
N TYR A 60 14.86 11.11 11.37
CA TYR A 60 13.58 10.69 10.79
C TYR A 60 12.36 11.32 11.47
N GLY A 61 12.58 12.23 12.42
CA GLY A 61 11.52 12.82 13.23
C GLY A 61 10.51 13.64 12.43
N LYS A 62 9.42 14.02 13.11
CA LYS A 62 8.34 14.81 12.53
C LYS A 62 8.83 16.16 11.97
N GLY A 63 8.19 16.61 10.90
CA GLY A 63 8.51 17.84 10.17
C GLY A 63 9.56 17.67 9.07
N LYS A 64 9.85 16.43 8.66
CA LYS A 64 10.93 16.12 7.74
C LYS A 64 10.42 15.36 6.52
N PHE A 65 11.24 15.36 5.48
CA PHE A 65 11.07 14.50 4.32
C PHE A 65 12.37 13.75 4.04
N ILE A 66 12.26 12.58 3.42
CA ILE A 66 13.40 11.74 3.03
C ILE A 66 13.27 11.41 1.54
N LYS A 67 14.38 11.52 0.82
CA LYS A 67 14.51 11.12 -0.58
C LYS A 67 15.16 9.74 -0.65
N ILE A 68 14.50 8.77 -1.29
CA ILE A 68 14.92 7.36 -1.32
C ILE A 68 14.19 6.64 -2.45
N ASP A 69 14.78 5.62 -3.07
CA ASP A 69 14.09 4.75 -4.03
C ASP A 69 13.33 3.66 -3.26
N LEU A 70 12.01 3.80 -3.12
CA LEU A 70 11.17 2.92 -2.29
C LEU A 70 10.77 1.63 -3.01
N ASP A 71 10.47 1.72 -4.31
CA ASP A 71 10.03 0.58 -5.11
C ASP A 71 11.12 -0.02 -6.01
N ASN A 72 12.38 0.40 -5.83
CA ASN A 72 13.57 -0.04 -6.56
C ASN A 72 13.46 0.16 -8.07
N ASN A 73 12.76 1.20 -8.52
CA ASN A 73 12.61 1.50 -9.94
C ASN A 73 13.74 2.37 -10.51
N GLY A 74 14.69 2.79 -9.67
CA GLY A 74 15.83 3.63 -10.02
C GLY A 74 15.54 5.14 -10.04
N LEU A 75 14.32 5.56 -9.66
CA LEU A 75 13.91 6.95 -9.49
C LEU A 75 13.86 7.28 -7.99
N THR A 76 14.12 8.54 -7.66
CA THR A 76 14.03 9.02 -6.29
C THR A 76 12.57 9.22 -5.91
N ASP A 77 12.12 8.54 -4.87
CA ASP A 77 10.82 8.72 -4.22
C ASP A 77 10.94 9.60 -2.98
N LEU A 78 9.80 9.91 -2.37
CA LEU A 78 9.70 10.82 -1.25
C LEU A 78 8.91 10.20 -0.10
N ILE A 79 9.49 10.18 1.09
CA ILE A 79 8.76 9.94 2.35
C ILE A 79 8.54 11.29 3.02
N ILE A 80 7.32 11.56 3.46
CA ILE A 80 6.95 12.74 4.22
C ILE A 80 6.57 12.27 5.62
N ASN A 81 7.40 12.61 6.62
CA ASN A 81 7.06 12.44 8.03
C ASN A 81 6.82 13.82 8.65
N ALA A 82 5.64 14.38 8.43
CA ALA A 82 5.26 15.70 8.91
C ALA A 82 3.95 15.61 9.70
N LYS A 83 3.00 16.53 9.49
CA LYS A 83 1.65 16.44 10.08
C LYS A 83 1.02 15.06 9.87
N TYR A 84 1.32 14.44 8.73
CA TYR A 84 0.99 13.08 8.37
C TYR A 84 2.24 12.29 7.96
N LEU A 85 2.18 10.96 8.07
CA LEU A 85 3.16 10.03 7.52
C LEU A 85 2.62 9.37 6.25
N PHE A 86 3.28 9.62 5.13
CA PHE A 86 2.95 9.04 3.83
C PHE A 86 4.17 9.06 2.91
N ALA A 87 4.10 8.34 1.79
CA ALA A 87 5.10 8.36 0.75
C ALA A 87 4.51 8.77 -0.60
N VAL A 88 5.38 9.20 -1.50
CA VAL A 88 5.08 9.49 -2.90
C VAL A 88 6.14 8.80 -3.74
N THR A 89 5.73 7.86 -4.60
CA THR A 89 6.63 7.23 -5.57
C THR A 89 6.52 7.88 -6.95
N ASP A 90 7.67 8.04 -7.61
CA ASP A 90 7.76 8.49 -8.99
C ASP A 90 7.63 7.28 -9.92
N LYS A 91 6.59 7.27 -10.75
CA LYS A 91 6.33 6.21 -11.74
C LYS A 91 6.94 6.53 -13.11
N GLY A 92 7.81 7.52 -13.16
CA GLY A 92 8.40 8.08 -14.36
C GLY A 92 7.42 8.95 -15.14
N ASN A 93 7.96 9.72 -16.09
CA ASN A 93 7.18 10.57 -16.99
C ASN A 93 6.27 11.57 -16.26
N GLY A 94 6.70 12.08 -15.10
CA GLY A 94 5.96 13.05 -14.30
C GLY A 94 4.67 12.50 -13.67
N LYS A 95 4.59 11.19 -13.47
CA LYS A 95 3.47 10.52 -12.80
C LYS A 95 3.89 10.13 -11.39
N TYR A 96 3.06 10.45 -10.42
CA TYR A 96 3.33 10.19 -9.01
C TYR A 96 2.19 9.40 -8.38
N GLU A 97 2.52 8.52 -7.45
CA GLU A 97 1.56 7.73 -6.69
C GLU A 97 1.78 7.95 -5.19
N SER A 98 0.70 8.16 -4.44
CA SER A 98 0.76 8.46 -3.01
C SER A 98 0.32 7.27 -2.16
N HIS A 99 1.10 6.97 -1.12
CA HIS A 99 0.93 5.80 -0.24
C HIS A 99 0.77 6.26 1.21
N PHE A 100 -0.42 6.06 1.78
CA PHE A 100 -0.77 6.63 3.10
C PHE A 100 -0.46 5.65 4.24
N ILE A 101 0.64 5.87 4.94
CA ILE A 101 1.03 5.06 6.10
C ILE A 101 0.15 5.38 7.32
N ASP A 102 -0.38 6.60 7.41
CA ASP A 102 -1.36 6.99 8.44
C ASP A 102 -2.75 6.34 8.28
N ARG A 103 -2.98 5.50 7.27
CA ARG A 103 -4.20 4.72 6.99
C ARG A 103 -5.50 5.50 6.70
N ASP A 104 -5.61 6.78 7.08
CA ASP A 104 -6.88 7.54 7.00
C ASP A 104 -6.88 8.75 6.03
N ASN A 105 -6.04 8.75 4.98
CA ASN A 105 -5.98 9.83 3.96
C ASN A 105 -6.06 11.25 4.59
N PHE A 106 -5.14 11.50 5.53
CA PHE A 106 -5.01 12.76 6.28
C PHE A 106 -6.08 13.06 7.35
N LYS A 107 -6.86 12.08 7.80
CA LYS A 107 -7.75 12.26 8.96
C LYS A 107 -7.11 11.83 10.29
N GLY A 108 -6.23 10.84 10.26
CA GLY A 108 -5.44 10.38 11.41
C GLY A 108 -4.01 10.93 11.38
N ARG A 109 -3.38 11.06 12.56
CA ARG A 109 -1.94 11.31 12.73
C ARG A 109 -1.36 10.09 13.46
N ASN A 110 -1.52 8.93 12.84
CA ASN A 110 -1.50 7.65 13.53
C ASN A 110 -0.08 7.11 13.74
N TYR A 111 0.86 7.45 12.84
CA TYR A 111 2.21 6.91 12.84
C TYR A 111 3.28 7.98 12.67
N THR A 112 4.49 7.64 13.12
CA THR A 112 5.73 8.40 12.87
C THR A 112 6.82 7.45 12.40
N LEU A 113 7.69 7.94 11.52
CA LEU A 113 8.87 7.21 11.09
C LEU A 113 9.96 7.31 12.17
N LYS A 114 10.56 6.18 12.55
CA LYS A 114 11.65 6.12 13.54
C LYS A 114 13.00 5.90 12.88
N SER A 115 13.07 5.03 11.88
CA SER A 115 14.28 4.74 11.14
C SER A 115 14.01 4.09 9.79
N ILE A 116 15.05 4.08 8.96
CA ILE A 116 15.09 3.34 7.69
C ILE A 116 16.33 2.45 7.73
N PHE A 117 16.19 1.20 7.33
CA PHE A 117 17.31 0.29 7.08
C PHE A 117 17.11 -0.43 5.75
N TYR A 118 18.11 -1.17 5.30
CA TYR A 118 18.09 -1.82 4.00
C TYR A 118 18.33 -3.32 4.14
N VAL A 119 17.58 -4.11 3.37
CA VAL A 119 17.83 -5.53 3.14
C VAL A 119 17.90 -5.72 1.62
N ASP A 120 19.04 -6.17 1.12
CA ASP A 120 19.28 -6.37 -0.31
C ASP A 120 18.86 -5.18 -1.18
N LYS A 121 19.23 -3.96 -0.74
CA LYS A 121 18.87 -2.66 -1.33
C LYS A 121 17.40 -2.24 -1.19
N THR A 122 16.54 -3.10 -0.69
CA THR A 122 15.15 -2.76 -0.40
C THR A 122 15.06 -1.96 0.91
N PRO A 123 14.47 -0.76 0.90
CA PRO A 123 14.31 0.03 2.10
C PRO A 123 13.17 -0.49 2.97
N LEU A 124 13.45 -0.60 4.27
CA LEU A 124 12.52 -1.02 5.30
C LEU A 124 12.31 0.12 6.28
N LEU A 125 11.05 0.51 6.46
CA LEU A 125 10.63 1.64 7.30
C LEU A 125 10.23 1.12 8.67
N ILE A 126 10.92 1.56 9.72
CA ILE A 126 10.47 1.34 11.09
C ILE A 126 9.51 2.46 11.47
N ILE A 127 8.26 2.09 11.71
CA ILE A 127 7.21 3.03 12.12
C ILE A 127 6.70 2.69 13.51
N GLU A 128 6.17 3.69 14.19
CA GLU A 128 5.59 3.55 15.51
C GLU A 128 4.31 4.37 15.60
N LYS A 129 3.34 3.94 16.40
CA LYS A 129 2.15 4.74 16.67
C LYS A 129 2.55 6.11 17.24
N TYR A 130 2.05 7.17 16.64
CA TYR A 130 2.32 8.54 17.07
C TYR A 130 1.30 8.96 18.13
N SER A 131 1.69 8.87 19.40
CA SER A 131 0.87 9.34 20.52
C SER A 131 0.97 10.85 20.66
N ALA A 132 0.09 11.58 19.97
CA ALA A 132 -0.12 13.00 20.26
C ALA A 132 -1.38 13.25 21.13
N PHE A 133 -2.32 12.29 21.17
CA PHE A 133 -3.64 12.50 21.80
C PHE A 133 -4.18 11.32 22.62
N ASN A 134 -3.57 10.14 22.57
CA ASN A 134 -4.08 8.94 23.26
C ASN A 134 -3.19 8.56 24.45
N LEU A 135 -3.69 8.84 25.66
CA LEU A 135 -3.07 8.46 26.94
C LEU A 135 -3.20 6.96 27.25
N GLU A 136 -4.18 6.25 26.66
CA GLU A 136 -4.42 4.82 26.92
C GLU A 136 -3.50 3.87 26.12
N ASP A 137 -3.00 4.30 24.95
CA ASP A 137 -2.05 3.55 24.11
C ASP A 137 -0.59 3.68 24.60
N GLN A 138 -0.35 4.33 25.75
CA GLN A 138 0.99 4.71 26.24
C GLN A 138 1.85 3.58 26.81
N VAL A 139 1.41 2.33 26.72
CA VAL A 139 2.24 1.19 27.15
C VAL A 139 3.03 0.65 25.95
N ASN A 140 4.17 1.30 25.68
CA ASN A 140 5.20 0.89 24.71
C ASN A 140 4.65 0.45 23.34
N PRO A 141 4.33 1.39 22.43
CA PRO A 141 3.88 1.02 21.10
C PRO A 141 4.96 0.16 20.43
N LYS A 142 4.59 -1.08 20.08
CA LYS A 142 5.52 -1.96 19.37
C LYS A 142 5.71 -1.38 17.96
N PRO A 143 6.95 -1.08 17.54
CA PRO A 143 7.18 -0.61 16.19
C PRO A 143 6.88 -1.72 15.18
N ASP A 144 6.35 -1.31 14.03
CA ASP A 144 6.18 -2.16 12.86
C ASP A 144 7.28 -1.86 11.84
N THR A 145 7.62 -2.85 11.03
CA THR A 145 8.55 -2.70 9.92
C THR A 145 7.77 -2.82 8.63
N LEU A 146 7.81 -1.80 7.78
CA LEU A 146 7.11 -1.79 6.49
C LEU A 146 8.08 -1.85 5.32
N THR A 147 7.63 -2.47 4.23
CA THR A 147 8.28 -2.43 2.92
C THR A 147 7.25 -2.06 1.86
N LEU A 148 7.67 -1.37 0.81
CA LEU A 148 6.82 -1.10 -0.35
C LEU A 148 6.94 -2.27 -1.32
N ILE A 149 5.87 -3.06 -1.45
CA ILE A 149 5.82 -4.24 -2.31
C ILE A 149 4.42 -4.39 -2.91
N PHE A 150 4.33 -4.95 -4.13
CA PHE A 150 3.07 -5.02 -4.88
C PHE A 150 2.39 -3.66 -5.10
N GLY A 151 3.19 -2.58 -5.07
CA GLY A 151 2.72 -1.21 -5.23
C GLY A 151 2.20 -0.55 -3.96
N GLU A 152 2.29 -1.21 -2.81
CA GLU A 152 1.68 -0.73 -1.55
C GLU A 152 2.51 -1.14 -0.32
N PHE A 153 2.25 -0.57 0.85
CA PHE A 153 3.02 -0.90 2.05
C PHE A 153 2.52 -2.19 2.70
N TYR A 154 3.44 -3.11 3.00
CA TYR A 154 3.15 -4.32 3.76
C TYR A 154 4.04 -4.38 4.99
N GLU A 155 3.55 -5.02 6.05
CA GLU A 155 4.44 -5.51 7.10
C GLU A 155 5.52 -6.39 6.48
N TYR A 156 6.78 -6.09 6.77
CA TYR A 156 7.92 -6.79 6.20
C TYR A 156 7.90 -8.26 6.60
N ASN A 157 7.86 -9.13 5.60
CA ASN A 157 7.95 -10.57 5.76
C ASN A 157 9.19 -11.08 5.03
N SER A 158 10.21 -11.48 5.80
CA SER A 158 11.45 -12.05 5.28
C SER A 158 11.30 -13.49 4.77
N THR A 159 10.21 -14.17 5.14
CA THR A 159 9.92 -15.55 4.76
C THR A 159 8.46 -15.67 4.33
N PRO A 160 8.09 -15.15 3.15
CA PRO A 160 6.76 -15.32 2.59
C PRO A 160 6.30 -16.76 2.60
N ASP A 161 5.01 -16.97 2.86
CA ASP A 161 4.40 -18.28 2.73
C ASP A 161 4.39 -18.70 1.25
N HIS A 162 4.25 -20.01 1.01
CA HIS A 162 4.15 -20.57 -0.34
C HIS A 162 2.96 -21.52 -0.43
N PHE A 163 1.82 -21.12 0.15
CA PHE A 163 0.64 -21.95 0.11
C PHE A 163 0.06 -21.98 -1.31
N ILE A 164 -0.42 -23.16 -1.70
CA ILE A 164 -1.21 -23.33 -2.91
C ILE A 164 -2.67 -23.07 -2.54
N ILE A 165 -3.16 -21.91 -2.95
CA ILE A 165 -4.53 -21.47 -2.72
C ILE A 165 -5.45 -22.16 -3.74
N ASP A 166 -6.54 -22.77 -3.25
CA ASP A 166 -7.56 -23.44 -4.07
C ASP A 166 -8.74 -22.49 -4.36
N GLU A 167 -9.25 -21.84 -3.32
CA GLU A 167 -10.38 -20.90 -3.39
C GLU A 167 -10.23 -19.84 -2.31
N ILE A 168 -10.65 -18.62 -2.61
CA ILE A 168 -10.83 -17.55 -1.63
C ILE A 168 -12.26 -17.05 -1.68
N ARG A 169 -12.88 -16.94 -0.50
CA ARG A 169 -14.16 -16.29 -0.31
C ARG A 169 -13.94 -15.00 0.50
N PHE A 170 -14.34 -13.89 -0.09
CA PHE A 170 -14.34 -12.58 0.54
C PHE A 170 -15.77 -12.06 0.68
N THR A 171 -16.16 -11.68 1.90
CA THR A 171 -17.49 -11.13 2.16
C THR A 171 -17.42 -9.85 2.96
N THR A 172 -18.42 -8.98 2.77
CA THR A 172 -18.55 -7.74 3.54
C THR A 172 -19.94 -7.60 4.17
N SER A 173 -20.00 -7.03 5.38
CA SER A 173 -21.27 -6.78 6.09
C SER A 173 -21.89 -5.43 5.73
N TYR A 174 -23.02 -5.09 6.34
CA TYR A 174 -23.53 -3.71 6.32
C TYR A 174 -22.69 -2.79 7.22
N CYS A 175 -22.84 -1.48 7.03
CA CYS A 175 -22.33 -0.40 7.86
C CYS A 175 -23.41 0.71 7.98
N PHE A 176 -23.17 1.73 8.80
CA PHE A 176 -23.97 2.95 8.81
C PHE A 176 -23.61 3.84 7.61
N GLY A 177 -24.21 3.54 6.46
CA GLY A 177 -23.99 4.30 5.23
C GLY A 177 -24.16 3.46 3.98
N THR A 178 -23.33 3.74 2.98
CA THR A 178 -23.36 3.10 1.66
C THR A 178 -22.14 2.22 1.41
N CYS A 179 -21.69 1.48 2.43
CA CYS A 179 -20.60 0.52 2.24
C CYS A 179 -21.08 -0.63 1.34
N PRO A 180 -20.34 -0.99 0.27
CA PRO A 180 -20.75 -2.08 -0.60
C PRO A 180 -20.81 -3.42 0.13
N VAL A 181 -21.99 -4.04 0.12
CA VAL A 181 -22.24 -5.36 0.71
C VAL A 181 -22.20 -6.40 -0.40
N PHE A 182 -21.25 -7.33 -0.33
CA PHE A 182 -21.09 -8.34 -1.36
C PHE A 182 -20.38 -9.61 -0.87
N GLU A 183 -20.45 -10.64 -1.70
CA GLU A 183 -19.61 -11.83 -1.63
C GLU A 183 -18.86 -11.98 -2.96
N LEU A 184 -17.56 -12.26 -2.90
CA LEU A 184 -16.73 -12.63 -4.03
C LEU A 184 -16.04 -13.95 -3.73
N ILE A 185 -16.25 -14.95 -4.58
CA ILE A 185 -15.56 -16.24 -4.51
C ILE A 185 -14.64 -16.31 -5.73
N VAL A 186 -13.36 -16.59 -5.52
CA VAL A 186 -12.34 -16.67 -6.55
C VAL A 186 -11.60 -18.00 -6.43
N SER A 187 -11.67 -18.80 -7.48
CA SER A 187 -10.96 -20.09 -7.59
C SER A 187 -9.56 -19.90 -8.18
N SER A 188 -8.68 -20.87 -7.95
CA SER A 188 -7.28 -20.87 -8.41
C SER A 188 -7.09 -20.79 -9.93
N ASP A 189 -8.10 -21.18 -10.70
CA ASP A 189 -8.12 -21.08 -12.17
C ASP A 189 -8.67 -19.72 -12.69
N GLY A 190 -8.96 -18.78 -11.78
CA GLY A 190 -9.52 -17.47 -12.08
C GLY A 190 -11.04 -17.44 -12.20
N THR A 191 -11.73 -18.58 -12.16
CA THR A 191 -13.20 -18.61 -12.09
C THR A 191 -13.66 -17.83 -10.87
N ALA A 192 -14.53 -16.85 -11.08
CA ALA A 192 -15.00 -16.00 -10.00
C ALA A 192 -16.52 -15.80 -10.04
N ASN A 193 -17.13 -15.82 -8.86
CA ASN A 193 -18.54 -15.55 -8.64
C ASN A 193 -18.70 -14.33 -7.75
N TYR A 194 -19.48 -13.35 -8.21
CA TYR A 194 -19.75 -12.10 -7.52
C TYR A 194 -21.23 -11.98 -7.19
N HIS A 195 -21.56 -11.95 -5.90
CA HIS A 195 -22.91 -11.66 -5.42
C HIS A 195 -22.97 -10.23 -4.88
N ALA A 196 -23.47 -9.32 -5.71
CA ALA A 196 -23.64 -7.92 -5.39
C ALA A 196 -24.99 -7.70 -4.66
N ILE A 197 -24.93 -7.45 -3.35
CA ILE A 197 -26.12 -7.45 -2.48
C ILE A 197 -26.69 -6.03 -2.34
N LYS A 198 -25.89 -5.08 -1.85
CA LYS A 198 -26.34 -3.69 -1.59
C LYS A 198 -25.19 -2.69 -1.74
N TYR A 199 -25.52 -1.46 -2.16
CA TYR A 199 -24.56 -0.35 -2.32
C TYR A 199 -23.36 -0.69 -3.23
N ASN A 200 -23.59 -1.55 -4.21
CA ASN A 200 -22.68 -1.80 -5.33
C ASN A 200 -23.23 -1.11 -6.58
N ASP A 201 -22.39 -0.91 -7.60
CA ASP A 201 -22.80 -0.31 -8.88
C ASP A 201 -23.85 -1.14 -9.63
N GLN A 202 -23.89 -2.45 -9.35
CA GLN A 202 -24.85 -3.41 -9.88
C GLN A 202 -25.39 -4.31 -8.75
N SER A 203 -26.50 -5.01 -9.01
CA SER A 203 -27.11 -5.95 -8.06
C SER A 203 -27.43 -7.29 -8.71
N GLY A 204 -27.26 -8.37 -7.95
CA GLY A 204 -27.49 -9.74 -8.41
C GLY A 204 -26.25 -10.62 -8.32
N LYS A 205 -26.32 -11.78 -8.96
CA LYS A 205 -25.22 -12.74 -9.05
C LYS A 205 -24.60 -12.65 -10.43
N PHE A 206 -23.28 -12.67 -10.46
CA PHE A 206 -22.48 -12.55 -11.66
C PHE A 206 -21.34 -13.56 -11.62
N HIS A 207 -20.81 -13.88 -12.79
CA HIS A 207 -19.66 -14.76 -12.97
C HIS A 207 -18.70 -14.18 -14.00
N THR A 208 -17.42 -14.51 -13.85
CA THR A 208 -16.38 -14.19 -14.83
C THR A 208 -15.17 -15.11 -14.66
N VAL A 209 -14.19 -14.95 -15.53
CA VAL A 209 -12.84 -15.51 -15.33
C VAL A 209 -11.89 -14.32 -15.22
N ILE A 210 -11.34 -14.12 -14.02
CA ILE A 210 -10.33 -13.09 -13.75
C ILE A 210 -9.03 -13.52 -14.43
N ASP A 211 -8.34 -12.56 -15.04
CA ASP A 211 -7.08 -12.85 -15.71
C ASP A 211 -6.01 -13.37 -14.72
N MET A 212 -5.15 -14.29 -15.17
CA MET A 212 -4.17 -14.94 -14.30
C MET A 212 -3.12 -13.97 -13.73
N VAL A 213 -2.89 -12.81 -14.35
CA VAL A 213 -1.97 -11.81 -13.78
C VAL A 213 -2.57 -11.21 -12.52
N SER A 214 -3.86 -10.87 -12.55
CA SER A 214 -4.61 -10.41 -11.37
C SER A 214 -4.72 -11.49 -10.29
N ILE A 215 -4.93 -12.76 -10.67
CA ILE A 215 -4.96 -13.88 -9.71
C ILE A 215 -3.62 -14.09 -9.03
N HIS A 216 -2.52 -14.13 -9.78
CA HIS A 216 -1.19 -14.29 -9.18
C HIS A 216 -0.87 -13.14 -8.24
N LYS A 217 -1.19 -11.88 -8.62
CA LYS A 217 -1.01 -10.73 -7.72
C LYS A 217 -1.77 -10.89 -6.41
N LEU A 218 -3.02 -11.35 -6.44
CA LEU A 218 -3.80 -11.60 -5.23
C LEU A 218 -3.14 -12.70 -4.37
N PHE A 219 -2.73 -13.80 -4.98
CA PHE A 219 -2.14 -14.93 -4.25
C PHE A 219 -0.77 -14.59 -3.67
N ASP A 220 0.07 -13.88 -4.42
CA ASP A 220 1.36 -13.37 -3.95
C ASP A 220 1.16 -12.41 -2.78
N SER A 221 0.17 -11.50 -2.87
CA SER A 221 -0.18 -10.58 -1.78
C SER A 221 -0.58 -11.33 -0.51
N ILE A 222 -1.39 -12.39 -0.64
CA ILE A 222 -1.85 -13.21 0.48
C ILE A 222 -0.71 -14.01 1.11
N ASN A 223 0.12 -14.64 0.27
CA ASN A 223 1.27 -15.41 0.71
C ASN A 223 2.34 -14.53 1.39
N TYR A 224 2.40 -13.25 1.06
CA TYR A 224 3.29 -12.31 1.74
C TYR A 224 2.85 -11.95 3.17
N LEU A 225 1.59 -12.14 3.55
CA LEU A 225 1.04 -11.68 4.83
C LEU A 225 1.56 -12.41 6.08
N ASN A 226 2.30 -13.52 5.94
CA ASN A 226 2.62 -14.43 7.03
C ASN A 226 1.33 -14.88 7.78
N LEU A 227 0.50 -15.65 7.09
CA LEU A 227 -0.88 -15.97 7.52
C LEU A 227 -0.95 -16.64 8.89
N THR A 228 0.12 -17.36 9.27
CA THR A 228 0.22 -18.03 10.58
C THR A 228 0.32 -17.06 11.75
N SER A 229 0.86 -15.86 11.52
CA SER A 229 1.01 -14.81 12.53
C SER A 229 -0.25 -13.95 12.71
N LEU A 230 -1.17 -13.97 11.73
CA LEU A 230 -2.39 -13.18 11.76
C LEU A 230 -3.41 -13.78 12.72
N LYS A 231 -4.10 -12.89 13.45
CA LYS A 231 -5.24 -13.26 14.29
C LYS A 231 -6.42 -13.64 13.40
N ASP A 232 -7.31 -14.47 13.94
CA ASP A 232 -8.55 -14.83 13.24
C ASP A 232 -9.60 -13.70 13.31
N GLN A 233 -9.44 -12.76 14.27
CA GLN A 233 -10.37 -11.67 14.48
C GLN A 233 -9.64 -10.35 14.81
N TYR A 234 -10.07 -9.29 14.15
CA TYR A 234 -9.69 -7.90 14.37
C TYR A 234 -10.95 -7.04 14.50
N HIS A 235 -10.86 -5.99 15.30
CA HIS A 235 -11.95 -5.04 15.46
C HIS A 235 -11.42 -3.69 15.92
N VAL A 236 -12.10 -2.65 15.48
CA VAL A 236 -12.06 -1.31 16.05
C VAL A 236 -12.99 -1.21 17.26
N ASN A 237 -12.80 -0.18 18.08
CA ASN A 237 -13.56 0.02 19.33
C ASN A 237 -14.77 0.95 19.18
N TRP A 238 -15.02 1.52 18.01
CA TRP A 238 -16.24 2.27 17.70
C TRP A 238 -17.29 1.40 17.02
N THR A 239 -18.50 1.91 16.83
CA THR A 239 -19.60 1.21 16.13
C THR A 239 -19.72 1.67 14.69
N ASP A 240 -20.66 1.09 13.94
CA ASP A 240 -21.14 1.56 12.64
C ASP A 240 -20.27 1.26 11.40
N ASP A 241 -19.11 0.63 11.58
CA ASP A 241 -18.26 0.20 10.46
C ASP A 241 -18.70 -1.11 9.79
N GLN A 242 -18.08 -1.40 8.64
CA GLN A 242 -18.23 -2.65 7.90
C GLN A 242 -17.24 -3.71 8.41
N THR A 243 -17.68 -4.96 8.47
CA THR A 243 -16.81 -6.13 8.64
C THR A 243 -16.43 -6.68 7.26
N ALA A 244 -15.13 -6.95 7.06
CA ALA A 244 -14.65 -7.85 6.01
C ALA A 244 -14.37 -9.24 6.58
N THR A 245 -14.75 -10.29 5.86
CA THR A 245 -14.36 -11.66 6.18
C THR A 245 -13.62 -12.27 4.99
N LEU A 246 -12.39 -12.71 5.23
CA LEU A 246 -11.53 -13.40 4.27
C LEU A 246 -11.41 -14.86 4.68
N GLU A 247 -11.84 -15.77 3.82
CA GLU A 247 -11.71 -17.22 4.02
C GLU A 247 -10.89 -17.80 2.87
N ILE A 248 -9.73 -18.38 3.19
CA ILE A 248 -8.76 -18.91 2.24
C ILE A 248 -8.75 -20.43 2.42
N LYS A 249 -9.09 -21.16 1.36
CA LYS A 249 -8.99 -22.61 1.29
C LYS A 249 -7.73 -22.98 0.51
N PHE A 250 -6.91 -23.83 1.11
CA PHE A 250 -5.69 -24.34 0.49
C PHE A 250 -5.93 -25.71 -0.16
N ASN A 251 -5.09 -26.08 -1.12
CA ASN A 251 -5.23 -27.35 -1.85
C ASN A 251 -5.09 -28.61 -0.97
N ASN A 252 -4.47 -28.47 0.21
CA ASN A 252 -4.35 -29.53 1.21
C ASN A 252 -5.61 -29.64 2.11
N GLY A 253 -6.64 -28.85 1.85
CA GLY A 253 -7.90 -28.84 2.59
C GLY A 253 -7.91 -27.96 3.84
N GLN A 254 -6.79 -27.35 4.22
CA GLN A 254 -6.75 -26.39 5.33
C GLN A 254 -7.51 -25.11 4.96
N VAL A 255 -8.07 -24.44 5.98
CA VAL A 255 -8.81 -23.19 5.81
C VAL A 255 -8.31 -22.16 6.84
N LYS A 256 -7.94 -20.97 6.37
CA LYS A 256 -7.68 -19.80 7.23
C LYS A 256 -8.86 -18.84 7.08
N LYS A 257 -9.42 -18.39 8.21
CA LYS A 257 -10.53 -17.43 8.23
C LYS A 257 -10.16 -16.23 9.09
N ILE A 258 -10.32 -15.03 8.54
CA ILE A 258 -10.01 -13.77 9.21
C ILE A 258 -11.24 -12.88 9.10
N SER A 259 -11.72 -12.36 10.23
CA SER A 259 -12.78 -11.34 10.30
C SER A 259 -12.18 -10.04 10.81
N ASP A 260 -12.39 -8.94 10.09
CA ASP A 260 -11.87 -7.62 10.42
C ASP A 260 -13.00 -6.58 10.41
N TYR A 261 -13.42 -6.16 11.61
CA TYR A 261 -14.39 -5.09 11.79
C TYR A 261 -13.69 -3.72 11.76
N GLY A 262 -14.05 -2.89 10.78
CA GLY A 262 -13.37 -1.63 10.47
C GLY A 262 -12.39 -1.73 9.30
N MET A 263 -11.98 -2.95 8.91
CA MET A 263 -11.04 -3.18 7.80
C MET A 263 -9.71 -2.43 8.00
N ILE A 264 -9.22 -2.38 9.24
CA ILE A 264 -7.97 -1.70 9.60
C ILE A 264 -6.96 -2.57 10.36
N ALA A 265 -7.03 -3.90 10.21
CA ALA A 265 -6.13 -4.86 10.86
C ALA A 265 -4.63 -4.57 10.59
N THR A 266 -4.11 -5.07 9.48
CA THR A 266 -2.70 -4.93 9.07
C THR A 266 -2.64 -4.20 7.73
N PHE A 267 -1.52 -3.55 7.42
CA PHE A 267 -1.33 -2.89 6.12
C PHE A 267 -1.52 -3.89 4.98
N GLY A 268 -0.90 -5.06 5.06
CA GLY A 268 -1.05 -6.08 4.04
C GLY A 268 -2.50 -6.59 3.87
N LEU A 269 -3.25 -6.77 4.96
CA LEU A 269 -4.66 -7.17 4.87
C LEU A 269 -5.53 -6.11 4.19
N GLN A 270 -5.30 -4.83 4.48
CA GLN A 270 -6.00 -3.72 3.82
C GLN A 270 -5.80 -3.76 2.30
N HIS A 271 -4.58 -4.03 1.84
CA HIS A 271 -4.28 -4.13 0.42
C HIS A 271 -4.89 -5.38 -0.23
N VAL A 272 -4.93 -6.52 0.47
CA VAL A 272 -5.67 -7.70 0.00
C VAL A 272 -7.15 -7.37 -0.14
N TYR A 273 -7.76 -6.70 0.84
CA TYR A 273 -9.17 -6.28 0.75
C TYR A 273 -9.40 -5.32 -0.42
N ALA A 274 -8.51 -4.33 -0.61
CA ALA A 274 -8.59 -3.39 -1.73
C ALA A 274 -8.64 -4.09 -3.09
N GLN A 275 -7.87 -5.17 -3.28
CA GLN A 275 -7.90 -5.97 -4.52
C GLN A 275 -9.29 -6.58 -4.78
N PHE A 276 -9.96 -7.13 -3.75
CA PHE A 276 -11.35 -7.60 -3.88
C PHE A 276 -12.32 -6.46 -4.22
N PHE A 277 -12.15 -5.30 -3.61
CA PHE A 277 -12.97 -4.13 -3.91
C PHE A 277 -12.79 -3.65 -5.35
N GLU A 278 -11.58 -3.76 -5.90
CA GLU A 278 -11.26 -3.39 -7.27
C GLU A 278 -11.70 -4.45 -8.29
N PHE A 279 -11.70 -5.74 -7.97
CA PHE A 279 -12.26 -6.77 -8.85
C PHE A 279 -13.75 -6.56 -9.15
N ARG A 280 -14.52 -5.99 -8.22
CA ARG A 280 -15.92 -5.63 -8.47
C ARG A 280 -16.08 -4.63 -9.63
N LYS A 281 -15.11 -3.72 -9.80
CA LYS A 281 -15.18 -2.61 -10.76
C LYS A 281 -14.39 -2.86 -12.05
N SER A 282 -13.29 -3.60 -11.93
CA SER A 282 -12.32 -3.79 -13.03
C SER A 282 -12.66 -4.96 -13.95
N GLN A 283 -13.42 -5.94 -13.46
CA GLN A 283 -13.73 -7.16 -14.21
C GLN A 283 -15.00 -7.02 -15.05
N LYS A 284 -15.06 -7.78 -16.15
CA LYS A 284 -16.27 -7.90 -16.98
C LYS A 284 -17.18 -8.97 -16.40
N TRP A 285 -18.15 -8.55 -15.60
CA TRP A 285 -19.10 -9.43 -14.92
C TRP A 285 -20.28 -9.80 -15.83
N ASN A 286 -20.54 -11.10 -15.98
CA ASN A 286 -21.68 -11.62 -16.74
C ASN A 286 -22.77 -12.11 -15.77
N ARG A 287 -24.02 -11.77 -16.05
CA ARG A 287 -25.16 -12.15 -15.21
C ARG A 287 -25.62 -13.58 -15.47
#